data_AF-A0A836SH36-F1
#
_entry.id   AF-A0A836SH36-F1
#
_cell.length_a   1.000
_cell.length_b   1.000
_cell.length_c   1.000
_cell.angle_alpha   90.00
_cell.angle_beta   90.00
_cell.angle_gamma   90.00
#
_symmetry.space_group_name_H-M   'P 1'
#
loop_
_entity.id
_entity.type
_entity.pdbx_description
1 polymer ?
#
loop_
_entity_poly.entity_id
_entity_poly.type
_entity_poly.pdbx_seq_one_letter_code
_entity_poly.pdbx_strand_id
1 'polypeptide(L)'
;MDASNTIRHELQVASDAHFTVNGLSVIRSQNEGIEDVIEGVTLNLLAPTSESVTLEVERDTSAITSGIGDFISAFNDLMDYLNEQTRVDPTTYTRGALAGDSLVRFVRRELIDSVLQSISGVSDGNPGSLSQIGITFDEDMNLTISDSGKLNEYIQDDPQAVADIFQLADGVARRIYDLLNPLTQSGGTIDKQREVLQDQVEDINDRIGNLETMLRRREEQIRNELVSLQQALIAVVQQQYFIQSVLYGTMGT
;
A
#
# COMPACT_ATOMS: atom_id res chain seq x y z
N MET A 1 -67.88 -10.01 -4.09
CA MET A 1 -68.16 -8.76 -4.83
C MET A 1 -69.55 -8.89 -5.41
N ASP A 2 -70.41 -7.89 -5.23
CA ASP A 2 -71.70 -7.82 -5.92
C ASP A 2 -71.54 -7.18 -7.31
N ALA A 3 -72.65 -7.04 -8.05
CA ALA A 3 -72.70 -6.53 -9.43
C ALA A 3 -72.18 -5.08 -9.58
N SER A 4 -71.85 -4.40 -8.48
CA SER A 4 -71.24 -3.07 -8.40
C SER A 4 -69.74 -3.10 -8.06
N ASN A 5 -69.11 -4.29 -8.04
CA ASN A 5 -67.72 -4.50 -7.65
C ASN A 5 -67.40 -4.06 -6.20
N THR A 6 -68.41 -3.99 -5.33
CA THR A 6 -68.25 -3.51 -3.95
C THR A 6 -68.14 -4.69 -2.98
N ILE A 7 -67.26 -4.58 -1.98
CA ILE A 7 -67.03 -5.61 -0.95
C ILE A 7 -68.06 -5.41 0.16
N ARG A 8 -68.93 -6.41 0.40
CA ARG A 8 -70.10 -6.32 1.31
C ARG A 8 -69.78 -6.13 2.80
N HIS A 9 -68.51 -6.23 3.21
CA HIS A 9 -68.03 -6.04 4.59
C HIS A 9 -66.59 -5.50 4.57
N GLU A 10 -66.40 -4.31 4.03
CA GLU A 10 -65.10 -3.63 4.05
C GLU A 10 -64.83 -3.07 5.47
N LEU A 11 -63.78 -3.58 6.14
CA LEU A 11 -63.40 -3.16 7.49
C LEU A 11 -62.63 -1.84 7.50
N GLN A 12 -61.93 -1.53 6.40
CA GLN A 12 -61.16 -0.31 6.20
C GLN A 12 -61.07 -0.02 4.70
N VAL A 13 -61.43 1.20 4.32
CA VAL A 13 -61.36 1.66 2.93
C VAL A 13 -59.93 2.08 2.60
N ALA A 14 -59.43 1.72 1.41
CA ALA A 14 -58.16 2.26 0.93
C ALA A 14 -58.26 3.77 0.74
N SER A 15 -57.27 4.51 1.24
CA SER A 15 -57.21 5.96 1.13
C SER A 15 -55.82 6.40 0.72
N ASP A 16 -55.75 7.41 -0.14
CA ASP A 16 -54.49 8.05 -0.49
C ASP A 16 -53.90 8.81 0.71
N ALA A 17 -52.59 8.99 0.70
CA ALA A 17 -51.89 9.86 1.61
C ALA A 17 -52.15 11.32 1.22
N HIS A 18 -52.56 12.14 2.20
CA HIS A 18 -52.75 13.57 2.05
C HIS A 18 -51.82 14.30 3.01
N PHE A 19 -50.94 15.15 2.49
CA PHE A 19 -49.99 15.93 3.29
C PHE A 19 -49.65 17.25 2.61
N THR A 20 -48.95 18.13 3.33
CA THR A 20 -48.52 19.42 2.80
C THR A 20 -47.00 19.55 2.87
N VAL A 21 -46.40 20.14 1.84
CA VAL A 21 -44.97 20.49 1.79
C VAL A 21 -44.87 21.97 1.47
N ASN A 22 -44.28 22.77 2.37
CA ASN A 22 -44.18 24.23 2.24
C ASN A 22 -45.52 24.91 1.88
N GLY A 23 -46.63 24.39 2.42
CA GLY A 23 -47.99 24.91 2.17
C GLY A 23 -48.67 24.39 0.89
N LEU A 24 -47.99 23.61 0.05
CA LEU A 24 -48.57 22.96 -1.12
C LEU A 24 -49.16 21.61 -0.75
N SER A 25 -50.40 21.35 -1.17
CA SER A 25 -51.08 20.07 -0.92
C SER A 25 -50.59 19.00 -1.90
N VAL A 26 -50.22 17.84 -1.37
CA VAL A 26 -49.72 16.69 -2.10
C VAL A 26 -50.57 15.46 -1.77
N ILE A 27 -50.89 14.68 -2.80
CA ILE A 27 -51.66 13.44 -2.69
C ILE A 27 -50.86 12.32 -3.34
N ARG A 28 -50.69 11.19 -2.63
CA ARG A 28 -49.99 10.00 -3.14
C ARG A 28 -50.72 8.73 -2.76
N SER A 29 -50.72 7.74 -3.65
CA SER A 29 -51.37 6.45 -3.43
C SER A 29 -50.60 5.52 -2.48
N GLN A 30 -49.42 5.92 -2.01
CA GLN A 30 -48.55 5.14 -1.13
C GLN A 30 -47.88 6.04 -0.11
N ASN A 31 -47.45 5.43 1.00
CA ASN A 31 -46.76 6.11 2.09
C ASN A 31 -45.23 5.96 2.03
N GLU A 32 -44.70 5.00 1.27
CA GLU A 32 -43.26 4.72 1.19
C GLU A 32 -42.73 4.98 -0.22
N GLY A 33 -41.45 5.34 -0.33
CA GLY A 33 -40.77 5.50 -1.62
C GLY A 33 -41.32 6.65 -2.47
N ILE A 34 -41.71 7.76 -1.85
CA ILE A 34 -42.23 8.93 -2.58
C ILE A 34 -41.05 9.80 -3.01
N GLU A 35 -40.67 9.77 -4.29
CA GLU A 35 -39.47 10.44 -4.82
C GLU A 35 -39.75 11.70 -5.66
N ASP A 36 -41.02 11.98 -5.95
CA ASP A 36 -41.46 12.96 -6.94
C ASP A 36 -42.01 14.27 -6.32
N VAL A 37 -41.77 14.48 -5.03
CA VAL A 37 -42.28 15.63 -4.27
C VAL A 37 -41.20 16.67 -4.01
N ILE A 38 -40.01 16.19 -3.60
CA ILE A 38 -38.82 17.01 -3.41
C ILE A 38 -37.72 16.34 -4.23
N GLU A 39 -37.16 17.07 -5.18
CA GLU A 39 -36.10 16.55 -6.05
C GLU A 39 -34.91 16.04 -5.22
N GLY A 40 -34.49 14.80 -5.45
CA GLY A 40 -33.40 14.16 -4.73
C GLY A 40 -33.75 13.65 -3.33
N VAL A 41 -35.01 13.69 -2.90
CA VAL A 41 -35.45 13.19 -1.59
C VAL A 41 -36.53 12.12 -1.74
N THR A 42 -36.31 10.97 -1.11
CA THR A 42 -37.33 9.92 -0.94
C THR A 42 -38.05 10.11 0.39
N LEU A 43 -39.35 10.37 0.35
CA LEU A 43 -40.20 10.54 1.54
C LEU A 43 -40.89 9.22 1.92
N ASN A 44 -40.86 8.92 3.22
CA ASN A 44 -41.60 7.83 3.85
C ASN A 44 -42.50 8.41 4.96
N LEU A 45 -43.82 8.28 4.80
CA LEU A 45 -44.86 8.78 5.69
C LEU A 45 -45.22 7.70 6.72
N LEU A 46 -44.73 7.86 7.95
CA LEU A 46 -44.90 6.84 8.99
C LEU A 46 -46.19 7.02 9.80
N ALA A 47 -46.55 8.26 10.12
CA ALA A 47 -47.70 8.60 10.94
C ALA A 47 -48.18 10.04 10.65
N PRO A 48 -49.48 10.35 10.88
CA PRO A 48 -49.98 11.71 10.79
C PRO A 48 -49.38 12.59 11.88
N THR A 49 -49.09 13.85 11.54
CA THR A 49 -48.54 14.84 12.48
C THR A 49 -49.60 15.89 12.81
N SER A 50 -49.63 16.33 14.08
CA SER A 50 -50.52 17.42 14.51
C SER A 50 -49.87 18.80 14.38
N GLU A 51 -48.53 18.82 14.34
CA GLU A 51 -47.71 20.01 14.16
C GLU A 51 -46.83 19.86 12.91
N SER A 52 -46.31 20.97 12.40
CA SER A 52 -45.40 20.98 11.26
C SER A 52 -44.08 20.30 11.62
N VAL A 53 -43.62 19.38 10.77
CA VAL A 53 -42.29 18.77 10.87
C VAL A 53 -41.34 19.51 9.92
N THR A 54 -40.17 19.87 10.43
CA THR A 54 -39.11 20.46 9.61
C THR A 54 -38.22 19.36 9.07
N LEU A 55 -38.08 19.31 7.75
CA LEU A 55 -37.07 18.53 7.06
C LEU A 55 -35.92 19.47 6.69
N GLU A 56 -34.75 19.23 7.27
CA GLU A 56 -33.53 19.96 6.94
C GLU A 56 -32.66 19.08 6.05
N VAL A 57 -32.25 19.62 4.90
CA VAL A 57 -31.39 18.94 3.95
C VAL A 57 -30.04 19.64 3.99
N GLU A 58 -29.07 19.00 4.62
CA GLU A 58 -27.70 19.45 4.68
C GLU A 58 -26.81 18.58 3.79
N ARG A 59 -25.68 19.14 3.38
CA ARG A 59 -24.68 18.42 2.61
C ARG A 59 -23.93 17.47 3.54
N ASP A 60 -23.95 16.18 3.25
CA ASP A 60 -23.12 15.21 3.95
C ASP A 60 -21.68 15.28 3.45
N THR A 61 -20.80 15.89 4.26
CA THR A 61 -19.38 16.03 3.96
C THR A 61 -18.51 14.96 4.62
N SER A 62 -19.12 14.04 5.39
CA SER A 62 -18.39 13.05 6.18
C SER A 62 -17.55 12.11 5.31
N ALA A 63 -18.10 11.67 4.17
CA ALA A 63 -17.40 10.82 3.21
C ALA A 63 -16.15 11.49 2.62
N ILE A 64 -16.21 12.80 2.37
CA ILE A 64 -15.07 13.58 1.84
C ILE A 64 -13.98 13.68 2.91
N THR A 65 -14.35 14.09 4.13
CA THR A 65 -13.41 14.18 5.24
C THR A 65 -12.75 12.82 5.54
N SER A 66 -13.53 11.74 5.54
CA SER A 66 -13.00 10.37 5.73
C SER A 66 -12.05 9.99 4.61
N GLY A 67 -12.43 10.21 3.34
CA GLY A 67 -11.58 9.86 2.20
C GLY A 67 -10.25 10.61 2.17
N ILE A 68 -10.24 11.88 2.59
CA ILE A 68 -9.02 12.66 2.76
C ILE A 68 -8.15 12.08 3.89
N GLY A 69 -8.76 11.74 5.02
CA GLY A 69 -8.07 11.10 6.14
C GLY A 69 -7.42 9.77 5.73
N ASP A 70 -8.19 8.90 5.07
CA ASP A 70 -7.72 7.60 4.58
C ASP A 70 -6.58 7.76 3.57
N PHE A 71 -6.66 8.75 2.68
CA PHE A 71 -5.58 9.08 1.74
C PHE A 71 -4.30 9.52 2.48
N ILE A 72 -4.41 10.45 3.43
CA ILE A 72 -3.26 10.94 4.20
C ILE A 72 -2.61 9.79 4.97
N SER A 73 -3.42 8.95 5.62
CA SER A 73 -2.93 7.77 6.34
C SER A 73 -2.21 6.80 5.40
N ALA A 74 -2.81 6.43 4.27
CA ALA A 74 -2.20 5.50 3.32
C ALA A 74 -0.89 6.05 2.71
N PHE A 75 -0.84 7.35 2.44
CA PHE A 75 0.38 8.01 1.97
C PHE A 75 1.49 7.98 3.03
N ASN A 76 1.16 8.34 4.28
CA ASN A 76 2.12 8.36 5.37
C ASN A 76 2.63 6.96 5.72
N ASP A 77 1.74 5.95 5.76
CA ASP A 77 2.12 4.55 5.99
C ASP A 77 3.13 4.06 4.93
N LEU A 78 2.92 4.41 3.66
CA LEU A 78 3.86 4.11 2.59
C LEU A 78 5.19 4.85 2.79
N MET A 79 5.16 6.15 3.08
CA MET A 79 6.36 6.95 3.30
C MET A 79 7.19 6.43 4.47
N ASP A 80 6.55 6.09 5.59
CA ASP A 80 7.19 5.49 6.77
C ASP A 80 7.80 4.13 6.46
N TYR A 81 7.09 3.29 5.71
CA TYR A 81 7.64 2.01 5.26
C TYR A 81 8.89 2.21 4.40
N LEU A 82 8.84 3.10 3.40
CA LEU A 82 10.00 3.38 2.55
C LEU A 82 11.15 4.02 3.33
N ASN A 83 10.86 4.88 4.31
CA ASN A 83 11.84 5.47 5.22
C ASN A 83 12.57 4.39 6.02
N GLU A 84 11.83 3.48 6.65
CA GLU A 84 12.42 2.37 7.42
C GLU A 84 13.30 1.47 6.54
N GLN A 85 12.82 1.12 5.34
CA GLN A 85 13.57 0.25 4.43
C GLN A 85 14.81 0.92 3.82
N THR A 86 14.85 2.25 3.75
CA THR A 86 16.00 2.99 3.17
C THR A 86 16.91 3.65 4.20
N ARG A 87 16.55 3.59 5.50
CA ARG A 87 17.30 4.23 6.58
C ARG A 87 18.74 3.72 6.65
N VAL A 88 19.65 4.65 6.94
CA VAL A 88 21.04 4.36 7.30
C VAL A 88 21.33 5.07 8.61
N ASP A 89 21.58 4.31 9.67
CA ASP A 89 22.01 4.87 10.95
C ASP A 89 23.51 5.21 10.88
N PRO A 90 23.91 6.49 11.01
CA PRO A 90 25.30 6.90 10.90
C PRO A 90 26.17 6.49 12.11
N THR A 91 25.57 6.12 13.23
CA THR A 91 26.26 5.73 14.46
C THR A 91 26.39 4.21 14.57
N THR A 92 25.29 3.48 14.37
CA THR A 92 25.32 2.00 14.43
C THR A 92 25.71 1.35 13.11
N TYR A 93 25.73 2.12 12.01
CA TYR A 93 25.91 1.62 10.63
C TYR A 93 24.86 0.61 10.19
N THR A 94 23.74 0.52 10.93
CA THR A 94 22.60 -0.33 10.57
C THR A 94 21.91 0.26 9.34
N ARG A 95 21.56 -0.61 8.40
CA ARG A 95 20.93 -0.25 7.13
C ARG A 95 19.63 -1.02 6.95
N GLY A 96 18.59 -0.33 6.47
CA GLY A 96 17.40 -0.98 5.97
C GLY A 96 17.70 -1.85 4.74
N ALA A 97 16.85 -2.82 4.45
CA ALA A 97 17.09 -3.81 3.39
C ALA A 97 17.21 -3.18 1.99
N LEU A 98 16.58 -2.02 1.79
CA LEU A 98 16.58 -1.27 0.52
C LEU A 98 17.46 -0.03 0.59
N ALA A 99 18.37 0.06 1.58
CA ALA A 99 19.28 1.18 1.71
C ALA A 99 20.19 1.31 0.48
N GLY A 100 20.05 2.42 -0.24
CA GLY A 100 20.80 2.68 -1.47
C GLY A 100 20.08 2.24 -2.75
N ASP A 101 18.93 1.59 -2.64
CA ASP A 101 18.10 1.26 -3.81
C ASP A 101 17.71 2.54 -4.56
N SER A 102 17.99 2.57 -5.87
CA SER A 102 17.70 3.73 -6.71
C SER A 102 16.23 3.84 -7.08
N LEU A 103 15.54 2.71 -7.26
CA LEU A 103 14.12 2.69 -7.59
C LEU A 103 13.31 3.22 -6.40
N VAL A 104 13.59 2.75 -5.19
CA VAL A 104 12.89 3.21 -3.98
C VAL A 104 13.09 4.71 -3.77
N ARG A 105 14.32 5.20 -3.94
CA ARG A 105 14.61 6.65 -3.86
C ARG A 105 13.93 7.47 -4.96
N PHE A 106 13.79 6.91 -6.15
CA PHE A 106 13.03 7.53 -7.23
C PHE A 106 11.54 7.61 -6.87
N VAL A 107 10.92 6.49 -6.51
CA VAL A 107 9.50 6.42 -6.14
C VAL A 107 9.17 7.39 -5.00
N ARG A 108 9.98 7.42 -3.95
CA ARG A 108 9.79 8.35 -2.83
C ARG A 108 9.76 9.81 -3.28
N ARG A 109 10.67 10.20 -4.18
CA ARG A 109 10.73 11.58 -4.70
C ARG A 109 9.50 11.90 -5.53
N GLU A 110 9.13 11.01 -6.44
CA GLU A 110 7.96 11.20 -7.31
C GLU A 110 6.65 11.23 -6.51
N LEU A 111 6.55 10.47 -5.41
CA LEU A 111 5.41 10.55 -4.49
C LEU A 111 5.28 11.93 -3.85
N ILE A 112 6.39 12.47 -3.34
CA ILE A 112 6.42 13.83 -2.77
C ILE A 112 6.08 14.87 -3.84
N ASP A 113 6.69 14.76 -5.03
CA ASP A 113 6.48 15.69 -6.13
C ASP A 113 5.02 15.67 -6.64
N SER A 114 4.39 14.48 -6.68
CA SER A 114 2.98 14.31 -7.10
C SER A 114 2.01 15.09 -6.21
N VAL A 115 2.35 15.25 -4.93
CA VAL A 115 1.57 15.95 -3.90
C VAL A 115 1.87 17.45 -3.89
N LEU A 116 3.14 17.84 -4.10
CA LEU A 116 3.58 19.24 -4.06
C LEU A 116 3.19 20.04 -5.31
N GLN A 117 3.14 19.39 -6.47
CA GLN A 117 2.90 20.07 -7.74
C GLN A 117 1.47 20.60 -7.85
N SER A 118 1.34 21.82 -8.39
CA SER A 118 0.04 22.37 -8.75
C SER A 118 -0.68 21.48 -9.77
N ILE A 119 -1.98 21.35 -9.61
CA ILE A 119 -2.87 20.59 -10.48
C ILE A 119 -3.34 21.48 -11.62
N SER A 120 -3.32 20.95 -12.84
CA SER A 120 -3.85 21.62 -14.03
C SER A 120 -5.31 21.24 -14.30
N GLY A 121 -6.03 22.09 -15.02
CA GLY A 121 -7.44 21.85 -15.38
C GLY A 121 -8.46 22.24 -14.32
N VAL A 122 -8.00 22.86 -13.23
CA VAL A 122 -8.87 23.40 -12.18
C VAL A 122 -9.50 24.72 -12.67
N SER A 123 -10.78 24.94 -12.34
CA SER A 123 -11.48 26.17 -12.66
C SER A 123 -10.84 27.41 -12.02
N ASP A 124 -10.91 28.56 -12.69
CA ASP A 124 -10.37 29.82 -12.17
C ASP A 124 -10.96 30.14 -10.78
N GLY A 125 -10.09 30.36 -9.80
CA GLY A 125 -10.48 30.64 -8.41
C GLY A 125 -10.55 29.41 -7.50
N ASN A 126 -10.51 28.19 -8.07
CA ASN A 126 -10.49 26.95 -7.29
C ASN A 126 -9.05 26.60 -6.86
N PRO A 127 -8.90 25.89 -5.73
CA PRO A 127 -7.59 25.48 -5.24
C PRO A 127 -6.92 24.49 -6.20
N GLY A 128 -5.72 24.85 -6.65
CA GLY A 128 -4.86 24.05 -7.51
C GLY A 128 -3.81 23.24 -6.77
N SER A 129 -3.86 23.12 -5.44
CA SER A 129 -2.95 22.26 -4.66
C SER A 129 -3.53 21.87 -3.32
N LEU A 130 -3.01 20.78 -2.74
CA LEU A 130 -3.36 20.35 -1.38
C LEU A 130 -3.04 21.43 -0.33
N SER A 131 -1.94 22.17 -0.50
CA SER A 131 -1.57 23.26 0.40
C SER A 131 -2.58 24.41 0.39
N GLN A 132 -3.26 24.65 -0.74
CA GLN A 132 -4.30 25.67 -0.81
C GLN A 132 -5.56 25.28 -0.04
N ILE A 133 -5.84 23.99 0.17
CA ILE A 133 -6.93 23.51 1.02
C ILE A 133 -6.49 23.16 2.45
N GLY A 134 -5.27 23.54 2.86
CA GLY A 134 -4.81 23.35 4.24
C GLY A 134 -4.12 22.02 4.53
N ILE A 135 -3.78 21.22 3.50
CA ILE A 135 -3.04 19.96 3.63
C ILE A 135 -1.58 20.19 3.18
N THR A 136 -0.63 19.96 4.07
CA THR A 136 0.79 20.21 3.81
C THR A 136 1.66 19.09 4.35
N PHE A 137 2.97 19.21 4.17
CA PHE A 137 3.95 18.34 4.82
C PHE A 137 4.37 18.90 6.17
N ASP A 138 4.54 18.03 7.15
CA ASP A 138 5.19 18.35 8.42
C ASP A 138 6.72 18.31 8.33
N GLU A 139 7.39 18.47 9.48
CA GLU A 139 8.86 18.46 9.58
C GLU A 139 9.48 17.10 9.22
N ASP A 140 8.72 16.01 9.36
CA ASP A 140 9.13 14.64 9.07
C ASP A 140 8.82 14.23 7.61
N MET A 141 8.29 15.16 6.80
CA MET A 141 7.80 14.94 5.44
C MET A 141 6.61 13.98 5.35
N ASN A 142 5.78 13.95 6.39
CA ASN A 142 4.47 13.30 6.36
C ASN A 142 3.38 14.31 6.01
N LEU A 143 2.35 13.86 5.32
CA LEU A 143 1.17 14.66 5.03
C LEU A 143 0.37 14.91 6.30
N THR A 144 -0.08 16.15 6.49
CA THR A 144 -0.88 16.57 7.64
C THR A 144 -1.89 17.65 7.26
N ILE A 145 -2.96 17.73 8.03
CA ILE A 145 -3.95 18.82 7.93
C ILE A 145 -3.43 19.99 8.78
N SER A 146 -2.69 20.88 8.13
CA SER A 146 -2.15 22.09 8.76
C SER A 146 -3.20 23.15 9.08
N ASP A 147 -4.32 23.19 8.34
CA ASP A 147 -5.42 24.12 8.56
C ASP A 147 -6.77 23.41 8.35
N SER A 148 -7.32 22.87 9.43
CA SER A 148 -8.61 22.17 9.41
C SER A 148 -9.80 23.11 9.20
N GLY A 149 -9.68 24.38 9.58
CA GLY A 149 -10.72 25.39 9.35
C GLY A 149 -10.89 25.65 7.85
N LYS A 150 -9.78 25.91 7.17
CA LYS A 150 -9.74 26.12 5.72
C LYS A 150 -10.19 24.90 4.93
N LEU A 151 -9.78 23.71 5.36
CA LEU A 151 -10.23 22.46 4.74
C LEU A 151 -11.76 22.31 4.86
N ASN A 152 -12.30 22.54 6.05
CA ASN A 152 -13.74 22.44 6.28
C ASN A 152 -14.54 23.51 5.51
N GLU A 153 -14.02 24.73 5.38
CA GLU A 153 -14.61 25.79 4.56
C GLU A 153 -14.75 25.35 3.10
N TYR A 154 -13.67 24.87 2.48
CA TYR A 154 -13.73 24.37 1.10
C TYR A 154 -14.67 23.17 0.94
N ILE A 155 -14.68 22.25 1.91
CA ILE A 155 -15.56 21.08 1.87
C ILE A 155 -17.05 21.47 1.95
N GLN A 156 -17.39 22.51 2.73
CA GLN A 156 -18.77 22.98 2.85
C GLN A 156 -19.20 23.80 1.63
N ASP A 157 -18.37 24.76 1.22
CA ASP A 157 -18.70 25.73 0.18
C ASP A 157 -18.61 25.12 -1.22
N ASP A 158 -17.51 24.44 -1.55
CA ASP A 158 -17.28 23.82 -2.86
C ASP A 158 -16.53 22.46 -2.75
N PRO A 159 -17.24 21.39 -2.36
CA PRO A 159 -16.64 20.06 -2.29
C PRO A 159 -16.25 19.51 -3.67
N GLN A 160 -16.80 20.04 -4.76
CA GLN A 160 -16.36 19.63 -6.09
C GLN A 160 -14.94 20.13 -6.34
N ALA A 161 -14.63 21.36 -5.94
CA ALA A 161 -13.26 21.87 -6.00
C ALA A 161 -12.28 21.03 -5.16
N VAL A 162 -12.70 20.53 -4.00
CA VAL A 162 -11.88 19.59 -3.20
C VAL A 162 -11.73 18.26 -3.93
N ALA A 163 -12.81 17.70 -4.50
CA ALA A 163 -12.75 16.44 -5.25
C ALA A 163 -11.83 16.54 -6.47
N ASP A 164 -11.87 17.66 -7.18
CA ASP A 164 -11.07 17.93 -8.38
C ASP A 164 -9.57 17.85 -8.09
N ILE A 165 -9.12 18.26 -6.89
CA ILE A 165 -7.72 18.15 -6.48
C ILE A 165 -7.22 16.70 -6.53
N PHE A 166 -8.09 15.74 -6.21
CA PHE A 166 -7.74 14.32 -6.19
C PHE A 166 -8.05 13.63 -7.53
N GLN A 167 -9.19 13.95 -8.15
CA GLN A 167 -9.80 13.14 -9.20
C GLN A 167 -9.56 13.64 -10.63
N LEU A 168 -9.14 14.88 -10.82
CA LEU A 168 -8.81 15.38 -12.16
C LEU A 168 -7.75 14.50 -12.84
N ALA A 169 -7.64 14.60 -14.16
CA ALA A 169 -6.63 13.87 -14.92
C ALA A 169 -5.19 14.13 -14.41
N ASP A 170 -4.96 15.33 -13.88
CA ASP A 170 -3.71 15.75 -13.27
C ASP A 170 -3.81 15.85 -11.72
N GLY A 171 -4.88 15.27 -11.15
CA GLY A 171 -5.12 15.24 -9.72
C GLY A 171 -4.15 14.32 -8.98
N VAL A 172 -3.99 14.55 -7.68
CA VAL A 172 -2.98 13.87 -6.85
C VAL A 172 -3.19 12.36 -6.83
N ALA A 173 -4.43 11.89 -6.70
CA ALA A 173 -4.71 10.45 -6.67
C ALA A 173 -4.40 9.80 -8.03
N ARG A 174 -4.67 10.50 -9.13
CA ARG A 174 -4.36 10.01 -10.48
C ARG A 174 -2.85 9.93 -10.72
N ARG A 175 -2.10 10.96 -10.37
CA ARG A 175 -0.63 10.98 -10.47
C ARG A 175 0.02 9.84 -9.69
N ILE A 176 -0.41 9.65 -8.43
CA ILE A 176 0.11 8.56 -7.58
C ILE A 176 -0.26 7.20 -8.18
N TYR A 177 -1.49 7.02 -8.67
CA TYR A 177 -1.90 5.79 -9.33
C TYR A 177 -1.04 5.50 -10.58
N ASP A 178 -0.83 6.50 -11.45
CA ASP A 178 -0.05 6.35 -12.66
C ASP A 178 1.44 6.10 -12.39
N LEU A 179 1.96 6.60 -11.26
CA LEU A 179 3.30 6.30 -10.75
C LEU A 179 3.42 4.86 -10.25
N LEU A 180 2.49 4.41 -9.41
CA LEU A 180 2.59 3.13 -8.71
C LEU A 180 2.14 1.95 -9.57
N ASN A 181 1.15 2.13 -10.44
CA ASN A 181 0.56 1.04 -11.21
C ASN A 181 1.59 0.28 -12.08
N PRO A 182 2.49 0.94 -12.85
CA PRO A 182 3.52 0.23 -13.61
C PRO A 182 4.51 -0.58 -12.74
N LEU A 183 4.66 -0.20 -11.48
CA LEU A 183 5.56 -0.84 -10.52
C LEU A 183 4.94 -2.08 -9.88
N THR A 184 3.66 -1.96 -9.48
CA THR A 184 2.94 -2.93 -8.65
C THR A 184 2.01 -3.86 -9.42
N GLN A 185 1.62 -3.51 -10.66
CA GLN A 185 0.82 -4.39 -11.49
C GLN A 185 1.53 -5.73 -11.72
N SER A 186 0.76 -6.79 -12.00
CA SER A 186 1.33 -8.10 -12.29
C SER A 186 2.30 -8.04 -13.47
N GLY A 187 3.53 -8.52 -13.28
CA GLY A 187 4.61 -8.42 -14.27
C GLY A 187 5.21 -7.00 -14.38
N GLY A 188 4.90 -6.14 -13.43
CA GLY A 188 5.47 -4.80 -13.28
C GLY A 188 6.94 -4.82 -12.87
N THR A 189 7.48 -3.63 -12.60
CA THR A 189 8.91 -3.47 -12.27
C THR A 189 9.33 -4.24 -11.02
N ILE A 190 8.50 -4.27 -9.98
CA ILE A 190 8.82 -4.96 -8.72
C ILE A 190 8.89 -6.48 -8.93
N ASP A 191 7.95 -7.04 -9.69
CA ASP A 191 7.96 -8.47 -10.01
C ASP A 191 9.22 -8.85 -10.80
N LYS A 192 9.59 -8.05 -11.81
CA LYS A 192 10.83 -8.28 -12.58
C LYS A 192 12.10 -8.17 -11.73
N GLN A 193 12.15 -7.23 -10.80
CA GLN A 193 13.27 -7.13 -9.86
C GLN A 193 13.34 -8.36 -8.95
N ARG A 194 12.19 -8.88 -8.50
CA ARG A 194 12.13 -10.11 -7.71
C ARG A 194 12.69 -11.30 -8.50
N GLU A 195 12.31 -11.45 -9.77
CA GLU A 195 12.84 -12.49 -10.65
C GLU A 195 14.37 -12.39 -10.78
N VAL A 196 14.91 -11.21 -11.12
CA VAL A 196 16.36 -11.00 -11.25
C VAL A 196 17.11 -11.32 -9.96
N LEU A 197 16.56 -10.95 -8.81
CA LEU A 197 17.18 -11.26 -7.52
C LEU A 197 17.13 -12.76 -7.20
N GLN A 198 16.07 -13.45 -7.61
CA GLN A 198 15.98 -14.91 -7.46
C GLN A 198 17.01 -15.63 -8.33
N ASP A 199 17.15 -15.21 -9.59
CA ASP A 199 18.17 -15.76 -10.51
C ASP A 199 19.58 -15.54 -9.95
N GLN A 200 19.87 -14.35 -9.40
CA GLN A 200 21.16 -14.08 -8.76
C GLN A 200 21.42 -14.99 -7.55
N VAL A 201 20.40 -15.28 -6.76
CA VAL A 201 20.51 -16.21 -5.63
C VAL A 201 20.82 -17.62 -6.11
N GLU A 202 20.17 -18.08 -7.18
CA GLU A 202 20.43 -19.38 -7.80
C GLU A 202 21.88 -19.48 -8.32
N ASP A 203 22.33 -18.50 -9.09
CA ASP A 203 23.70 -18.43 -9.61
C ASP A 203 24.75 -18.45 -8.48
N ILE A 204 24.49 -17.74 -7.37
CA ILE A 204 25.38 -17.73 -6.20
C ILE A 204 25.43 -19.10 -5.54
N ASN A 205 24.30 -19.78 -5.38
CA ASN A 205 24.24 -21.12 -4.79
C ASN A 205 25.02 -22.14 -5.64
N ASP A 206 24.89 -22.07 -6.96
CA ASP A 206 25.66 -22.92 -7.87
C ASP A 206 27.17 -22.69 -7.76
N ARG A 207 27.60 -21.42 -7.61
CA ARG A 207 29.01 -21.08 -7.37
C ARG A 207 29.51 -21.61 -6.03
N ILE A 208 28.70 -21.53 -4.98
CA ILE A 208 29.02 -22.11 -3.66
C ILE A 208 29.21 -23.62 -3.79
N GLY A 209 28.27 -24.34 -4.43
CA GLY A 209 28.37 -25.80 -4.59
C GLY A 209 29.60 -26.24 -5.39
N ASN A 210 30.00 -25.47 -6.40
CA ASN A 210 31.23 -25.69 -7.15
C ASN A 210 32.47 -25.50 -6.27
N LEU A 211 32.52 -24.43 -5.47
CA LEU A 211 33.62 -24.16 -4.54
C LEU A 211 33.74 -25.24 -3.47
N GLU A 212 32.63 -25.66 -2.87
CA GLU A 212 32.60 -26.77 -1.90
C GLU A 212 33.15 -28.06 -2.49
N THR A 213 32.84 -28.34 -3.76
CA THR A 213 33.37 -29.51 -4.47
C THR A 213 34.88 -29.41 -4.70
N MET A 214 35.40 -28.22 -5.05
CA MET A 214 36.84 -28.00 -5.16
C MET A 214 37.57 -28.14 -3.82
N LEU A 215 37.01 -27.58 -2.75
CA LEU A 215 37.57 -27.68 -1.40
C LEU A 215 37.66 -29.13 -0.93
N ARG A 216 36.61 -29.94 -1.16
CA ARG A 216 36.64 -31.38 -0.83
C ARG A 216 37.74 -32.14 -1.58
N ARG A 217 37.88 -31.91 -2.88
CA ARG A 217 38.96 -32.54 -3.68
C ARG A 217 40.35 -32.13 -3.17
N ARG A 218 40.52 -30.86 -2.78
CA ARG A 218 41.79 -30.38 -2.23
C ARG A 218 42.08 -30.99 -0.87
N GLU A 219 41.08 -31.13 0.00
CA GLU A 219 41.20 -31.81 1.28
C GLU A 219 41.64 -33.28 1.10
N GLU A 220 40.98 -34.01 0.20
CA GLU A 220 41.34 -35.39 -0.14
C GLU A 220 42.78 -35.50 -0.67
N GLN A 221 43.18 -34.59 -1.56
CA GLN A 221 44.55 -34.55 -2.08
C GLN A 221 45.58 -34.36 -0.97
N ILE A 222 45.35 -33.42 -0.06
CA ILE A 222 46.24 -33.14 1.08
C ILE A 222 46.30 -34.34 2.03
N ARG A 223 45.16 -35.00 2.30
CA ARG A 223 45.12 -36.24 3.10
C ARG A 223 45.96 -37.35 2.48
N ASN A 224 45.84 -37.56 1.17
CA ASN A 224 46.61 -38.57 0.46
C ASN A 224 48.11 -38.25 0.47
N GLU A 225 48.48 -36.98 0.29
CA GLU A 225 49.87 -36.52 0.39
C GLU A 225 50.44 -36.79 1.78
N LEU A 226 49.69 -36.49 2.85
CA LEU A 226 50.09 -36.76 4.23
C LEU A 226 50.32 -38.26 4.48
N VAL A 227 49.41 -39.12 3.99
CA VAL A 227 49.57 -40.59 4.10
C VAL A 227 50.81 -41.06 3.36
N SER A 228 51.06 -40.55 2.15
CA SER A 228 52.26 -40.91 1.37
C SER A 228 53.57 -40.51 2.08
N LEU A 229 53.60 -39.33 2.71
CA LEU A 229 54.73 -38.87 3.51
C LEU A 229 54.95 -39.76 4.74
N GLN A 230 53.88 -40.15 5.43
CA GLN A 230 53.97 -41.07 6.57
C GLN A 230 54.54 -42.44 6.14
N GLN A 231 54.11 -42.99 5.01
CA GLN A 231 54.65 -44.24 4.48
C GLN A 231 56.14 -44.12 4.12
N ALA A 232 56.54 -43.01 3.48
CA ALA A 232 57.95 -42.74 3.18
C ALA A 232 58.80 -42.64 4.45
N LEU A 233 58.31 -41.94 5.49
CA LEU A 233 58.98 -41.86 6.79
C LEU A 233 59.14 -43.24 7.44
N ILE A 234 58.09 -44.07 7.43
CA ILE A 234 58.16 -45.44 7.95
C ILE A 234 59.22 -46.26 7.18
N ALA A 235 59.27 -46.15 5.86
CA ALA A 235 60.26 -46.84 5.04
C ALA A 235 61.70 -46.37 5.35
N VAL A 236 61.92 -45.06 5.54
CA VAL A 236 63.22 -44.50 5.94
C VAL A 236 63.63 -45.02 7.32
N VAL A 237 62.71 -45.04 8.28
CA VAL A 237 62.96 -45.59 9.63
C VAL A 237 63.31 -47.09 9.55
N GLN A 238 62.58 -47.87 8.74
CA GLN A 238 62.89 -49.30 8.54
C GLN A 238 64.27 -49.50 7.88
N GLN A 239 64.64 -48.67 6.91
CA GLN A 239 65.98 -48.70 6.32
C GLN A 239 67.06 -48.37 7.34
N GLN A 240 66.83 -47.37 8.20
CA GLN A 240 67.76 -47.04 9.28
C GLN A 240 67.97 -48.22 10.24
N TYR A 241 66.91 -48.91 10.64
CA TYR A 241 67.02 -50.12 11.47
C TYR A 241 67.75 -51.25 10.77
N PHE A 242 67.51 -51.47 9.48
CA PHE A 242 68.24 -52.46 8.68
C PHE A 242 69.72 -52.13 8.57
N ILE A 243 70.08 -50.87 8.33
CA ILE A 243 71.47 -50.43 8.27
C ILE A 243 72.16 -50.63 9.64
N GLN A 244 71.48 -50.28 10.74
CA GLN A 244 72.01 -50.52 12.08
C GLN A 244 72.19 -52.01 12.36
N SER A 245 71.24 -52.87 12.02
CA SER A 245 71.37 -54.32 12.27
C SER A 245 72.48 -54.95 11.43
N VAL A 246 72.71 -54.49 10.20
CA VAL A 246 73.85 -54.90 9.38
C VAL A 246 75.17 -54.44 10.03
N LEU A 247 75.26 -53.18 10.45
CA LEU A 247 76.48 -52.63 11.08
C LEU A 247 76.82 -53.31 12.42
N TYR A 248 75.83 -53.60 13.26
CA TYR A 248 76.03 -54.30 14.54
C TYR A 248 76.21 -55.82 14.36
N GLY A 249 75.60 -56.44 13.34
CA GLY A 249 75.80 -57.84 13.00
C GLY A 249 77.19 -58.14 12.42
N THR A 250 77.81 -57.17 11.74
CA THR A 250 79.18 -57.30 11.21
C THR A 250 80.30 -57.01 12.21
N MET A 251 79.98 -56.54 13.42
CA MET A 251 80.95 -56.30 14.51
C MET A 251 81.01 -57.45 15.54
N GLY A 252 80.30 -58.55 15.29
CA GLY A 252 80.15 -59.69 16.21
C GLY A 252 80.49 -61.04 15.58
N THR A 253 81.64 -61.17 14.93
CA THR A 253 82.37 -62.43 14.68
C THR A 253 83.86 -62.16 14.60
#